data_AF-A0A6G4WBE7-F1
#
_entry.id   AF-A0A6G4WBE7-F1
#
_cell.length_a   1.000
_cell.length_b   1.000
_cell.length_c   1.000
_cell.angle_alpha   90.00
_cell.angle_beta   90.00
_cell.angle_gamma   90.00
#
_symmetry.space_group_name_H-M   'P 1'
#
loop_
_entity.id
_entity.type
_entity.pdbx_description
1 polymer ?
#
loop_
_entity_poly.entity_id
_entity_poly.type
_entity_poly.pdbx_seq_one_letter_code
_entity_poly.pdbx_strand_id
1 'polypeptide(L)' 'MSLANHLEELQRKHGDIEREIDQAMAHPSVDDLEIVTLKRRKLALKDEIEKLRANPTRH' A
#
# COMPACT_ATOMS: atom_id res chain seq x y z
N MET A 1 7.73 19.25 -7.46
CA MET A 1 7.17 17.88 -7.32
C MET A 1 5.84 18.04 -6.59
N SER A 2 4.72 17.82 -7.27
CA SER A 2 3.38 18.11 -6.73
C SER A 2 2.92 17.02 -5.75
N LEU A 3 2.08 17.39 -4.78
CA LEU A 3 1.37 16.45 -3.88
C LEU A 3 0.67 15.32 -4.67
N ALA A 4 0.18 15.64 -5.88
CA ALA A 4 -0.44 14.68 -6.79
C ALA A 4 0.50 13.55 -7.20
N ASN A 5 1.78 13.85 -7.48
CA ASN A 5 2.77 12.84 -7.89
C ASN A 5 3.04 11.84 -6.75
N HIS A 6 3.12 12.34 -5.51
CA HIS A 6 3.34 11.50 -4.34
C HIS A 6 2.14 10.60 -4.06
N LEU A 7 0.91 11.13 -4.19
CA LEU A 7 -0.32 10.37 -4.08
C LEU A 7 -0.41 9.25 -5.13
N GLU A 8 -0.06 9.56 -6.38
CA GLU A 8 -0.05 8.59 -7.47
C GLU A 8 0.97 7.47 -7.24
N GLU A 9 2.18 7.80 -6.77
CA GLU A 9 3.19 6.80 -6.39
C GLU A 9 2.71 5.89 -5.26
N LEU A 10 2.08 6.44 -4.22
CA LEU A 10 1.54 5.66 -3.11
C LEU A 10 0.40 4.75 -3.57
N GLN A 11 -0.50 5.24 -4.43
CA GLN A 11 -1.56 4.43 -5.02
C GLN A 11 -1.00 3.29 -5.88
N ARG A 12 0.05 3.55 -6.66
CA ARG A 12 0.72 2.52 -7.46
C ARG A 12 1.32 1.44 -6.57
N LYS A 13 2.09 1.83 -5.54
CA LYS A 13 2.65 0.89 -4.55
C LYS A 13 1.57 0.08 -3.84
N HIS A 14 0.44 0.70 -3.47
CA HIS A 14 -0.67 -0.01 -2.86
C HIS A 14 -1.23 -1.10 -3.78
N GLY A 15 -1.41 -0.79 -5.07
CA GLY A 15 -1.87 -1.77 -6.07
C GLY A 15 -0.87 -2.91 -6.31
N ASP A 16 0.43 -2.62 -6.28
CA ASP A 16 1.47 -3.65 -6.42
C ASP A 16 1.48 -4.60 -5.22
N ILE A 17 1.37 -4.07 -3.99
CA ILE A 17 1.26 -4.91 -2.77
C ILE A 17 0.00 -5.77 -2.79
N GLU A 18 -1.11 -5.25 -3.31
CA GLU A 18 -2.35 -6.02 -3.45
C GLU A 18 -2.16 -7.24 -4.38
N ARG A 19 -1.46 -7.04 -5.50
CA ARG A 19 -1.10 -8.16 -6.40
C ARG A 19 -0.14 -9.15 -5.76
N GLU A 20 0.84 -8.68 -5.00
CA GLU A 20 1.76 -9.55 -4.25
C GLU A 20 0.99 -10.40 -3.24
N ILE A 21 0.02 -9.82 -2.52
CA ILE A 21 -0.85 -10.56 -1.59
C ILE A 21 -1.66 -11.61 -2.33
N ASP A 22 -2.26 -11.28 -3.47
CA ASP A 22 -3.08 -12.22 -4.24
C ASP A 22 -2.23 -13.39 -4.76
N GLN A 23 -1.02 -13.12 -5.26
CA GLN A 23 -0.08 -14.16 -5.68
C GLN A 23 0.38 -15.03 -4.50
N ALA A 24 0.66 -14.41 -3.36
CA ALA A 24 1.07 -15.10 -2.15
C ALA A 24 -0.06 -16.00 -1.63
N MET A 25 -1.30 -15.50 -1.60
CA MET A 25 -2.48 -16.29 -1.20
C MET A 25 -2.83 -17.40 -2.20
N ALA A 26 -2.51 -17.24 -3.48
CA ALA A 26 -2.69 -18.28 -4.50
C ALA A 26 -1.69 -19.44 -4.35
N HIS A 27 -0.56 -19.22 -3.67
CA HIS A 27 0.43 -20.25 -3.41
C HIS A 27 0.26 -20.84 -1.99
N PRO A 28 -0.23 -22.09 -1.84
CA PRO A 28 -0.43 -22.73 -0.53
C PRO A 28 0.87 -23.03 0.24
N SER A 29 2.03 -22.80 -0.37
CA SER A 29 3.35 -22.95 0.25
C SER A 29 3.98 -21.62 0.68
N VAL A 30 3.28 -20.50 0.50
CA VAL A 30 3.76 -19.20 0.99
C VAL A 30 3.64 -19.15 2.51
N ASP A 31 4.60 -18.47 3.14
CA ASP A 31 4.60 -18.28 4.58
C ASP A 31 3.48 -17.31 4.98
N ASP A 32 2.63 -17.72 5.92
CA ASP A 32 1.58 -16.86 6.50
C ASP A 32 2.18 -15.55 7.05
N LEU A 33 3.43 -15.58 7.54
CA LEU A 33 4.14 -14.40 8.02
C LEU A 33 4.37 -13.36 6.90
N GLU A 34 4.62 -13.82 5.68
CA GLU A 34 4.81 -12.96 4.52
C GLU A 34 3.50 -12.28 4.13
N ILE A 35 2.39 -13.05 4.10
CA ILE A 35 1.04 -12.50 3.87
C ILE A 35 0.68 -11.45 4.92
N VAL A 36 0.96 -11.70 6.20
CA VAL A 36 0.71 -10.75 7.29
C VAL A 36 1.54 -9.48 7.11
N THR A 37 2.80 -9.62 6.70
CA THR A 37 3.70 -8.49 6.48
C THR A 37 3.23 -7.63 5.30
N LEU A 38 2.83 -8.26 4.20
CA LEU A 38 2.26 -7.57 3.03
C LEU A 38 0.97 -6.83 3.37
N LYS A 39 0.04 -7.48 4.11
CA LYS A 39 -1.20 -6.84 4.59
C LYS A 39 -0.91 -5.63 5.49
N ARG A 40 0.09 -5.72 6.38
CA ARG A 40 0.52 -4.59 7.22
C ARG A 40 1.06 -3.43 6.38
N ARG A 41 1.89 -3.71 5.37
CA ARG A 41 2.39 -2.68 4.44
C ARG A 41 1.26 -2.05 3.64
N LYS A 42 0.29 -2.84 3.16
CA LYS A 42 -0.93 -2.35 2.49
C LYS A 42 -1.69 -1.37 3.38
N LEU A 43 -1.90 -1.73 4.65
CA LEU A 43 -2.57 -0.87 5.63
C LEU A 43 -1.79 0.44 5.86
N ALA A 44 -0.47 0.36 6.03
CA ALA A 44 0.37 1.54 6.23
C ALA A 44 0.32 2.51 5.03
N LEU A 45 0.37 2.00 3.80
CA LEU A 45 0.23 2.83 2.59
C LEU A 45 -1.16 3.46 2.51
N LYS A 46 -2.20 2.72 2.86
CA LYS A 46 -3.56 3.25 2.91
C LYS A 46 -3.67 4.39 3.94
N ASP A 47 -3.12 4.21 5.13
CA ASP A 47 -3.10 5.24 6.19
C ASP A 47 -2.32 6.48 5.75
N GLU A 48 -1.20 6.29 5.02
CA GLU A 48 -0.40 7.38 4.48
C GLU A 48 -1.16 8.16 3.39
N ILE A 49 -1.83 7.45 2.48
CA ILE A 49 -2.73 8.05 1.47
C ILE A 49 -3.87 8.82 2.14
N GLU A 50 -4.52 8.23 3.15
CA GLU A 50 -5.59 8.89 3.89
C GLU A 50 -5.09 10.11 4.65
N LYS A 51 -3.91 10.05 5.29
CA LYS A 51 -3.28 11.21 5.92
C LYS A 51 -2.99 12.34 4.93
N LEU A 52 -2.43 12.01 3.76
CA LEU A 52 -2.15 12.99 2.71
C LEU A 52 -3.43 13.60 2.12
N ARG A 53 -4.49 12.82 2.02
CA ARG A 53 -5.82 13.30 1.58
C ARG A 53 -6.53 14.15 2.63
N ALA A 54 -6.44 13.77 3.90
CA ALA A 54 -7.12 14.44 5.00
C ALA A 54 -6.39 15.71 5.46
N ASN A 55 -5.06 15.73 5.33
CA ASN A 55 -4.23 16.87 5.63
C ASN A 55 -3.45 17.27 4.37
N PRO A 56 -4.14 17.75 3.30
CA PRO A 56 -3.45 18.32 2.16
C PRO A 56 -2.65 19.48 2.72
N THR A 57 -1.33 19.39 2.66
CA THR A 57 -0.38 20.34 3.25
C THR A 57 -0.88 21.75 2.98
N ARG A 58 -1.44 22.39 4.00
CA ARG A 58 -2.00 23.73 3.95
C ARG A 58 -0.81 24.66 4.01
N HIS A 59 -0.11 24.82 2.89
CA HIS A 59 0.91 25.83 2.69
C HIS A 59 0.27 27.14 2.24
#